data_AF-A0A7J9LYW4-F1
#
_entry.id   AF-A0A7J9LYW4-F1
#
_cell.length_a   1.000
_cell.length_b   1.000
_cell.length_c   1.000
_cell.angle_alpha   90.00
_cell.angle_beta   90.00
_cell.angle_gamma   90.00
#
_symmetry.space_group_name_H-M   'P 1'
#
loop_
_entity.id
_entity.type
_entity.pdbx_description
1 polymer ?
#
loop_
_entity_poly.entity_id
_entity_poly.type
_entity_poly.pdbx_seq_one_letter_code
_entity_poly.pdbx_strand_id
1 'polypeptide(L)'
;MSKGGKSDQEEGEENMAAWLVGLNTLKIQPFKLPPLGPHDVRVGMKAVGICGSDVHFFKALRLADYVVKEPMVIGHECAGIIEETGSEVKDLVPGDRVALEPGIGCWRCDLCKEGRYNICPDMKFFGLPPFHGSLARQIVHPAYLCFKLPDNVSLEEGALCEPLSVAVHACRRGNISPETNVLVMGAGPIVSLHY
;
A
#
# COMPACT_ATOMS: atom_id res chain seq x y z
N MET A 1 31.40 -34.92 31.52
CA MET A 1 29.97 -34.96 31.13
C MET A 1 29.32 -33.66 31.56
N SER A 2 29.01 -32.76 30.63
CA SER A 2 27.82 -31.89 30.70
C SER A 2 27.74 -31.18 29.35
N LYS A 3 26.71 -31.53 28.57
CA LYS A 3 26.39 -30.88 27.29
C LYS A 3 25.58 -29.64 27.61
N GLY A 4 26.11 -28.46 27.31
CA GLY A 4 25.34 -27.21 27.30
C GLY A 4 24.51 -27.17 26.02
N GLY A 5 23.18 -27.20 26.16
CA GLY A 5 22.24 -27.08 25.05
C GLY A 5 22.37 -25.71 24.40
N LYS A 6 22.51 -25.70 23.07
CA LYS A 6 22.23 -24.54 22.25
C LYS A 6 20.72 -24.31 22.30
N SER A 7 20.32 -23.12 22.72
CA SER A 7 18.98 -22.61 22.49
C SER A 7 18.81 -22.43 20.98
N ASP A 8 17.93 -23.22 20.38
CA ASP A 8 17.43 -22.99 19.03
C ASP A 8 16.62 -21.69 19.07
N GLN A 9 17.23 -20.59 18.60
CA GLN A 9 16.47 -19.43 18.15
C GLN A 9 15.80 -19.86 16.86
N GLU A 10 14.48 -19.88 16.82
CA GLU A 10 13.73 -20.01 15.57
C GLU A 10 14.23 -18.91 14.62
N GLU A 11 14.93 -19.30 13.55
CA GLU A 11 15.29 -18.40 12.46
C GLU A 11 13.97 -17.85 11.90
N GLY A 12 13.61 -16.63 12.31
CA GLY A 12 12.42 -15.95 11.81
C GLY A 12 12.49 -15.90 10.29
N GLU A 13 11.45 -16.40 9.62
CA GLU A 13 11.41 -16.44 8.15
C GLU A 13 11.77 -15.08 7.56
N GLU A 14 12.67 -15.07 6.58
CA GLU A 14 13.09 -13.85 5.89
C GLU A 14 11.89 -13.16 5.22
N ASN A 15 11.80 -11.84 5.35
CA ASN A 15 10.73 -11.07 4.71
C ASN A 15 10.96 -11.03 3.20
N MET A 16 10.06 -11.62 2.42
CA MET A 16 10.17 -11.74 0.95
C MET A 16 9.24 -10.74 0.25
N ALA A 17 9.66 -10.24 -0.91
CA ALA A 17 8.84 -9.38 -1.76
C ALA A 17 9.00 -9.71 -3.25
N ALA A 18 8.05 -9.28 -4.06
CA ALA A 18 8.12 -9.38 -5.52
C ALA A 18 8.82 -8.16 -6.11
N TRP A 19 10.05 -8.36 -6.54
CA TRP A 19 10.91 -7.34 -7.12
C TRP A 19 10.80 -7.29 -8.63
N LEU A 20 10.48 -6.13 -9.17
CA LEU A 20 10.65 -5.80 -10.58
C LEU A 20 12.13 -5.51 -10.83
N VAL A 21 12.84 -6.51 -11.34
CA VAL A 21 14.30 -6.46 -11.55
C VAL A 21 14.70 -6.13 -12.98
N GLY A 22 13.72 -6.04 -13.87
CA GLY A 22 13.93 -5.78 -15.29
C GLY A 22 12.63 -5.89 -16.08
N LEU A 23 12.71 -5.58 -17.37
CA LEU A 23 11.55 -5.58 -18.26
C LEU A 23 10.92 -6.98 -18.33
N ASN A 24 9.61 -7.06 -18.11
CA ASN A 24 8.85 -8.31 -18.00
C ASN A 24 9.43 -9.33 -16.99
N THR A 25 10.17 -8.87 -15.97
CA THR A 25 10.87 -9.77 -15.04
C THR A 25 10.59 -9.41 -13.59
N LEU A 26 9.80 -10.26 -12.91
CA LEU A 26 9.61 -10.24 -11.46
C LEU A 26 10.39 -11.39 -10.82
N LYS A 27 10.97 -11.13 -9.64
CA LYS A 27 11.61 -12.17 -8.82
C LYS A 27 11.16 -12.03 -7.36
N ILE A 28 10.91 -13.14 -6.70
CA ILE A 28 10.71 -13.16 -5.25
C ILE A 28 12.09 -13.13 -4.60
N GLN A 29 12.40 -12.06 -3.88
CA GLN A 29 13.70 -11.86 -3.22
C GLN A 29 13.51 -11.23 -1.84
N PRO A 30 14.51 -11.34 -0.95
CA PRO A 30 14.44 -10.72 0.37
C PRO A 30 14.21 -9.21 0.28
N PHE A 31 13.41 -8.69 1.22
CA PHE A 31 13.11 -7.28 1.36
C PHE A 31 13.37 -6.83 2.79
N LYS A 32 14.43 -6.03 2.94
CA LYS A 32 14.80 -5.47 4.24
C LYS A 32 13.81 -4.38 4.62
N LEU A 33 13.05 -4.62 5.70
CA LEU A 33 12.16 -3.63 6.27
C LEU A 33 12.95 -2.42 6.81
N PRO A 34 12.42 -1.19 6.67
CA PRO A 34 12.94 -0.08 7.44
C PRO A 34 12.66 -0.31 8.94
N PRO A 35 13.39 0.39 9.83
CA PRO A 35 13.07 0.38 11.26
C PRO A 35 11.64 0.81 11.52
N LEU A 36 11.00 0.20 12.52
CA LEU A 36 9.67 0.61 12.97
C LEU A 36 9.80 1.93 13.75
N GLY A 37 9.27 3.03 13.20
CA GLY A 37 9.21 4.31 13.89
C GLY A 37 8.14 4.35 14.99
N PRO A 38 8.17 5.38 15.86
CA PRO A 38 7.24 5.49 16.99
C PRO A 38 5.77 5.65 16.55
N HIS A 39 5.51 6.20 15.36
CA HIS A 39 4.16 6.42 14.81
C HIS A 39 3.83 5.47 13.65
N ASP A 40 4.66 4.46 13.42
CA ASP A 40 4.49 3.51 12.33
C ASP A 40 3.88 2.20 12.85
N VAL A 41 3.37 1.39 11.92
CA VAL A 41 2.95 0.02 12.19
C VAL A 41 3.66 -0.94 11.23
N ARG A 42 4.03 -2.12 11.71
CA ARG A 42 4.42 -3.24 10.85
C ARG A 42 3.16 -4.03 10.53
N VAL A 43 2.92 -4.23 9.25
CA VAL A 43 1.73 -4.93 8.76
C VAL A 43 2.17 -6.17 7.99
N GLY A 44 1.65 -7.32 8.39
CA GLY A 44 1.73 -8.57 7.62
C GLY A 44 0.69 -8.52 6.50
N MET A 45 1.15 -8.41 5.26
CA MET A 45 0.27 -8.29 4.09
C MET A 45 -0.49 -9.59 3.86
N LYS A 46 -1.78 -9.47 3.55
CA LYS A 46 -2.67 -10.60 3.29
C LYS A 46 -3.30 -10.55 1.90
N ALA A 47 -3.60 -9.35 1.41
CA ALA A 47 -4.12 -9.15 0.07
C ALA A 47 -3.44 -7.92 -0.56
N VAL A 48 -3.01 -8.08 -1.80
CA VAL A 48 -2.47 -6.99 -2.64
C VAL A 48 -3.10 -7.10 -4.02
N GLY A 49 -3.86 -6.08 -4.41
CA GLY A 49 -4.41 -5.90 -5.75
C GLY A 49 -3.33 -5.52 -6.76
N ILE A 50 -3.62 -5.80 -8.03
CA ILE A 50 -2.73 -5.47 -9.15
C ILE A 50 -3.45 -4.49 -10.05
N CYS A 51 -2.88 -3.30 -10.18
CA CYS A 51 -3.45 -2.24 -10.99
C CYS A 51 -2.81 -2.18 -12.39
N GLY A 52 -3.43 -1.42 -13.29
CA GLY A 52 -2.85 -1.13 -14.60
C GLY A 52 -1.47 -0.45 -14.51
N SER A 53 -1.23 0.37 -13.49
CA SER A 53 0.07 1.01 -13.24
C SER A 53 1.18 -0.01 -12.95
N ASP A 54 0.91 -1.04 -12.16
CA ASP A 54 1.87 -2.13 -11.90
C ASP A 54 2.22 -2.87 -13.20
N VAL A 55 1.20 -3.15 -14.04
CA VAL A 55 1.39 -3.78 -15.35
C VAL A 55 2.20 -2.88 -16.28
N HIS A 56 1.97 -1.57 -16.28
CA HIS A 56 2.74 -0.60 -17.06
C HIS A 56 4.22 -0.60 -16.63
N PHE A 57 4.52 -0.59 -15.34
CA PHE A 57 5.89 -0.73 -14.86
C PHE A 57 6.50 -2.07 -15.25
N PHE A 58 5.77 -3.18 -15.09
CA PHE A 58 6.25 -4.50 -15.51
C PHE A 58 6.61 -4.56 -17.00
N LYS A 59 5.77 -3.96 -17.87
CA LYS A 59 5.91 -4.02 -19.33
C LYS A 59 6.93 -3.02 -19.89
N ALA A 60 7.04 -1.84 -19.29
CA ALA A 60 7.77 -0.71 -19.86
C ALA A 60 8.84 -0.11 -18.93
N LEU A 61 8.93 -0.55 -17.67
CA LEU A 61 9.76 0.06 -16.62
C LEU A 61 9.51 1.56 -16.45
N ARG A 62 8.36 2.05 -16.91
CA ARG A 62 8.04 3.46 -16.98
C ARG A 62 6.52 3.69 -16.99
N LEU A 63 6.10 4.71 -16.27
CA LEU A 63 4.74 5.27 -16.32
C LEU A 63 4.85 6.78 -16.30
N ALA A 64 4.42 7.45 -17.38
CA ALA A 64 4.64 8.89 -17.57
C ALA A 64 6.11 9.30 -17.34
N ASP A 65 6.39 10.18 -16.38
CA ASP A 65 7.75 10.63 -16.04
C ASP A 65 8.44 9.76 -14.99
N TYR A 66 7.74 8.78 -14.42
CA TYR A 66 8.29 7.85 -13.45
C TYR A 66 9.00 6.70 -14.16
N VAL A 67 10.31 6.62 -13.98
CA VAL A 67 11.17 5.59 -14.59
C VAL A 67 11.77 4.71 -13.49
N VAL A 68 11.62 3.40 -13.63
CA VAL A 68 12.25 2.40 -12.76
C VAL A 68 13.73 2.31 -13.16
N LYS A 69 14.59 2.98 -12.39
CA LYS A 69 16.05 3.01 -12.63
C LYS A 69 16.79 1.90 -11.89
N GLU A 70 16.21 1.40 -10.81
CA GLU A 70 16.75 0.37 -9.93
C GLU A 70 15.65 -0.65 -9.61
N PRO A 71 15.99 -1.90 -9.23
CA PRO A 71 15.00 -2.89 -8.84
C PRO A 71 14.06 -2.36 -7.75
N MET A 72 12.77 -2.64 -7.89
CA MET A 72 11.74 -2.07 -7.02
C MET A 72 10.62 -3.08 -6.73
N VAL A 73 10.11 -3.09 -5.50
CA VAL A 73 8.88 -3.82 -5.17
C VAL A 73 7.66 -3.05 -5.72
N ILE A 74 6.70 -3.76 -6.33
CA ILE A 74 5.48 -3.17 -6.90
C ILE A 74 4.26 -3.34 -5.96
N GLY A 75 3.08 -2.87 -6.37
CA GLY A 75 1.83 -3.00 -5.62
C GLY A 75 1.52 -1.83 -4.68
N HIS A 76 0.27 -1.39 -4.67
CA HIS A 76 -0.22 -0.27 -3.85
C HIS A 76 -1.66 -0.42 -3.36
N GLU A 77 -2.41 -1.38 -3.87
CA GLU A 77 -3.77 -1.70 -3.45
C GLU A 77 -3.69 -2.80 -2.38
N CYS A 78 -3.66 -2.50 -1.08
CA CYS A 78 -3.29 -3.51 -0.08
C CYS A 78 -4.06 -3.47 1.24
N ALA A 79 -4.16 -4.65 1.84
CA ALA A 79 -4.67 -4.85 3.19
C ALA A 79 -3.91 -5.98 3.91
N GLY A 80 -3.88 -5.89 5.22
CA GLY A 80 -3.15 -6.83 6.06
C GLY A 80 -3.57 -6.81 7.51
N ILE A 81 -2.76 -7.45 8.34
CA ILE A 81 -2.95 -7.54 9.79
C ILE A 81 -1.77 -6.84 10.46
N ILE A 82 -2.05 -5.99 11.43
CA ILE A 82 -1.00 -5.35 12.23
C ILE A 82 -0.28 -6.42 13.04
N GLU A 83 1.03 -6.47 12.93
CA GLU A 83 1.88 -7.39 13.68
C GLU A 83 2.60 -6.70 14.82
N GLU A 84 3.00 -5.43 14.61
CA GLU A 84 3.70 -4.61 15.60
C GLU A 84 3.33 -3.15 15.42
N THR A 85 3.29 -2.39 16.51
CA THR A 85 2.99 -0.95 16.52
C THR A 85 4.14 -0.18 17.16
N GLY A 86 4.43 1.02 16.63
CA GLY A 86 5.33 1.97 17.28
C GLY A 86 4.81 2.41 18.65
N SER A 87 5.71 2.92 19.48
CA SER A 87 5.41 3.29 20.88
C SER A 87 4.37 4.39 21.06
N GLU A 88 4.14 5.22 20.04
CA GLU A 88 3.23 6.35 20.06
C GLU A 88 1.92 6.09 19.29
N VAL A 89 1.72 4.87 18.78
CA VAL A 89 0.47 4.46 18.13
C VAL A 89 -0.54 4.06 19.21
N LYS A 90 -1.71 4.72 19.21
CA LYS A 90 -2.74 4.55 20.27
C LYS A 90 -4.04 3.93 19.77
N ASP A 91 -4.34 4.12 18.49
CA ASP A 91 -5.66 3.80 17.92
C ASP A 91 -5.68 2.46 17.16
N LEU A 92 -4.54 1.79 17.07
CA LEU A 92 -4.34 0.52 16.37
C LEU A 92 -3.51 -0.42 17.25
N VAL A 93 -3.82 -1.71 17.20
CA VAL A 93 -3.12 -2.75 17.97
C VAL A 93 -2.79 -3.97 17.12
N PRO A 94 -1.77 -4.77 17.50
CA PRO A 94 -1.52 -6.05 16.85
C PRO A 94 -2.77 -6.93 16.79
N GLY A 95 -3.00 -7.55 15.63
CA GLY A 95 -4.20 -8.33 15.31
C GLY A 95 -5.28 -7.55 14.56
N ASP A 96 -5.23 -6.22 14.55
CA ASP A 96 -6.18 -5.41 13.78
C ASP A 96 -6.00 -5.64 12.28
N ARG A 97 -7.13 -5.84 11.58
CA ARG A 97 -7.17 -5.90 10.11
C ARG A 97 -7.26 -4.48 9.58
N VAL A 98 -6.41 -4.13 8.61
CA VAL A 98 -6.33 -2.77 8.07
C VAL A 98 -6.26 -2.76 6.55
N ALA A 99 -6.93 -1.78 5.93
CA ALA A 99 -6.62 -1.31 4.58
C ALA A 99 -5.66 -0.13 4.67
N LEU A 100 -4.77 0.01 3.68
CA LEU A 100 -3.72 1.02 3.71
C LEU A 100 -3.90 2.04 2.59
N GLU A 101 -3.81 3.32 2.92
CA GLU A 101 -3.68 4.38 1.94
C GLU A 101 -2.21 4.50 1.50
N PRO A 102 -1.89 4.29 0.20
CA PRO A 102 -0.50 4.18 -0.26
C PRO A 102 0.26 5.51 -0.34
N GLY A 103 -0.44 6.65 -0.30
CA GLY A 103 0.13 7.98 -0.51
C GLY A 103 0.51 8.70 0.78
N ILE A 104 1.80 8.90 1.00
CA ILE A 104 2.36 9.62 2.15
C ILE A 104 2.67 11.07 1.72
N GLY A 105 1.80 12.00 2.11
CA GLY A 105 2.05 13.43 1.95
C GLY A 105 3.14 13.96 2.89
N CYS A 106 3.69 15.14 2.60
CA CYS A 106 4.71 15.76 3.46
C CYS A 106 4.14 16.51 4.68
N TRP A 107 2.82 16.75 4.70
CA TRP A 107 2.07 17.40 5.78
C TRP A 107 2.53 18.80 6.20
N ARG A 108 3.37 19.45 5.37
CA ARG A 108 3.94 20.78 5.64
C ARG A 108 3.75 21.80 4.52
N CYS A 109 3.49 21.36 3.29
CA CYS A 109 3.24 22.26 2.16
C CYS A 109 1.81 22.81 2.17
N ASP A 110 1.57 23.87 1.41
CA ASP A 110 0.26 24.55 1.39
C ASP A 110 -0.85 23.63 0.86
N LEU A 111 -0.57 22.82 -0.16
CA LEU A 111 -1.54 21.82 -0.66
C LEU A 111 -1.95 20.81 0.42
N CYS A 112 -1.02 20.37 1.27
CA CYS A 112 -1.38 19.49 2.39
C CYS A 112 -2.24 20.22 3.43
N LYS A 113 -1.88 21.47 3.78
CA LYS A 113 -2.64 22.29 4.74
C LYS A 113 -4.04 22.64 4.24
N GLU A 114 -4.22 22.76 2.94
CA GLU A 114 -5.52 22.97 2.26
C GLU A 114 -6.36 21.68 2.14
N GLY A 115 -5.86 20.53 2.63
CA GLY A 115 -6.55 19.25 2.51
C GLY A 115 -6.43 18.58 1.13
N ARG A 116 -5.55 19.09 0.26
CA ARG A 116 -5.24 18.57 -1.08
C ARG A 116 -3.91 17.81 -1.10
N TYR A 117 -3.66 17.03 -0.06
CA TYR A 117 -2.40 16.31 0.12
C TYR A 117 -2.15 15.28 -1.00
N ASN A 118 -3.19 14.81 -1.70
CA ASN A 118 -3.10 13.87 -2.82
C ASN A 118 -2.29 14.39 -4.02
N ILE A 119 -2.05 15.70 -4.09
CA ILE A 119 -1.18 16.35 -5.10
C ILE A 119 0.03 17.02 -4.46
N CYS A 120 0.47 16.52 -3.30
CA CYS A 120 1.70 16.96 -2.66
C CYS A 120 2.91 16.79 -3.61
N PRO A 121 3.76 17.82 -3.79
CA PRO A 121 4.96 17.70 -4.64
C PRO A 121 6.02 16.76 -4.05
N ASP A 122 6.00 16.55 -2.73
CA ASP A 122 6.89 15.66 -1.97
C ASP A 122 6.23 14.29 -1.69
N MET A 123 5.19 13.91 -2.45
CA MET A 123 4.43 12.67 -2.24
C MET A 123 5.34 11.44 -2.35
N LYS A 124 5.25 10.54 -1.37
CA LYS A 124 5.79 9.19 -1.48
C LYS A 124 4.64 8.22 -1.68
N PHE A 125 4.70 7.37 -2.68
CA PHE A 125 3.57 6.51 -3.05
C PHE A 125 4.06 5.08 -3.27
N PHE A 126 3.38 4.10 -2.69
CA PHE A 126 3.74 2.70 -2.87
C PHE A 126 3.82 2.28 -4.34
N GLY A 127 4.88 1.57 -4.71
CA GLY A 127 5.08 1.06 -6.07
C GLY A 127 5.38 2.15 -7.11
N LEU A 128 5.62 3.40 -6.67
CA LEU A 128 5.99 4.51 -7.53
C LEU A 128 7.48 4.87 -7.32
N PRO A 129 8.34 4.79 -8.35
CA PRO A 129 9.76 5.07 -8.21
C PRO A 129 10.04 6.44 -7.58
N PRO A 130 10.96 6.53 -6.60
CA PRO A 130 11.88 5.49 -6.10
C PRO A 130 11.34 4.65 -4.92
N PHE A 131 10.05 4.75 -4.58
CA PHE A 131 9.49 4.14 -3.38
C PHE A 131 8.96 2.72 -3.66
N HIS A 132 9.34 1.78 -2.79
CA HIS A 132 8.89 0.40 -2.85
C HIS A 132 7.39 0.27 -2.56
N GLY A 133 6.76 -0.72 -3.19
CA GLY A 133 5.36 -1.08 -3.02
C GLY A 133 5.11 -2.09 -1.91
N SER A 134 3.87 -2.58 -1.89
CA SER A 134 3.30 -3.43 -0.85
C SER A 134 3.26 -4.92 -1.18
N LEU A 135 3.70 -5.35 -2.37
CA LEU A 135 3.73 -6.76 -2.76
C LEU A 135 4.90 -7.50 -2.08
N ALA A 136 4.82 -7.58 -0.75
CA ALA A 136 5.77 -8.15 0.20
C ALA A 136 5.04 -8.92 1.30
N ARG A 137 5.74 -9.77 2.07
CA ARG A 137 5.14 -10.45 3.24
C ARG A 137 4.80 -9.47 4.35
N GLN A 138 5.69 -8.52 4.60
CA GLN A 138 5.54 -7.46 5.59
C GLN A 138 5.93 -6.11 4.98
N ILE A 139 5.33 -5.05 5.52
CA ILE A 139 5.76 -3.67 5.30
C ILE A 139 5.74 -2.88 6.61
N VAL A 140 6.35 -1.69 6.59
CA VAL A 140 6.19 -0.68 7.64
C VAL A 140 5.52 0.55 7.01
N HIS A 141 4.47 1.06 7.64
CA HIS A 141 3.69 2.20 7.14
C HIS A 141 3.23 3.11 8.28
N PRO A 142 3.04 4.43 8.07
CA PRO A 142 2.53 5.31 9.11
C PRO A 142 1.13 4.90 9.57
N ALA A 143 0.92 4.86 10.88
CA ALA A 143 -0.34 4.39 11.48
C ALA A 143 -1.57 5.17 11.00
N TYR A 144 -1.43 6.48 10.75
CA TYR A 144 -2.54 7.34 10.33
C TYR A 144 -3.04 7.07 8.90
N LEU A 145 -2.31 6.26 8.11
CA LEU A 145 -2.70 5.79 6.78
C LEU A 145 -3.20 4.33 6.80
N CYS A 146 -3.35 3.75 7.99
CA CYS A 146 -3.85 2.39 8.19
C CYS A 146 -5.26 2.47 8.79
N PHE A 147 -6.25 2.04 8.01
CA PHE A 147 -7.66 2.15 8.38
C PHE A 147 -8.18 0.79 8.83
N LYS A 148 -8.60 0.70 10.09
CA LYS A 148 -9.17 -0.52 10.67
C LYS A 148 -10.43 -0.95 9.92
N LEU A 149 -10.43 -2.19 9.46
CA LEU A 149 -11.55 -2.80 8.77
C LEU A 149 -12.60 -3.28 9.77
N PRO A 150 -13.90 -3.02 9.53
CA PRO A 150 -14.98 -3.64 10.28
C PRO A 150 -14.95 -5.17 10.21
N ASP A 151 -15.57 -5.85 11.17
CA ASP A 151 -15.57 -7.32 11.26
C ASP A 151 -16.16 -8.01 10.01
N ASN A 152 -17.12 -7.35 9.35
CA ASN A 152 -17.79 -7.84 8.16
C ASN A 152 -17.11 -7.49 6.83
N VAL A 153 -15.94 -6.83 6.85
CA VAL A 153 -15.15 -6.53 5.65
C VAL A 153 -13.94 -7.46 5.61
N SER A 154 -13.80 -8.21 4.52
CA SER A 154 -12.67 -9.11 4.31
C SER A 154 -11.37 -8.34 4.01
N LEU A 155 -10.23 -9.04 4.04
CA LEU A 155 -8.95 -8.43 3.69
C LEU A 155 -8.86 -8.17 2.18
N GLU A 156 -9.49 -9.02 1.37
CA GLU A 156 -9.61 -8.82 -0.07
C GLU A 156 -10.46 -7.57 -0.38
N GLU A 157 -11.59 -7.38 0.29
CA GLU A 157 -12.40 -6.16 0.18
C GLU A 157 -11.64 -4.93 0.69
N GLY A 158 -10.83 -5.09 1.74
CA GLY A 158 -9.93 -4.05 2.24
C GLY A 158 -8.90 -3.61 1.20
N ALA A 159 -8.31 -4.55 0.45
CA ALA A 159 -7.36 -4.20 -0.63
C ALA A 159 -8.04 -3.43 -1.76
N LEU A 160 -9.35 -3.66 -2.00
CA LEU A 160 -10.17 -2.90 -2.96
C LEU A 160 -10.56 -1.49 -2.47
N CYS A 161 -10.28 -1.13 -1.21
CA CYS A 161 -10.54 0.23 -0.73
C CYS A 161 -9.73 1.30 -1.49
N GLU A 162 -8.51 0.97 -1.94
CA GLU A 162 -7.68 1.90 -2.74
C GLU A 162 -8.37 2.28 -4.06
N PRO A 163 -8.72 1.32 -4.95
CA PRO A 163 -9.35 1.67 -6.22
C PRO A 163 -10.76 2.23 -6.03
N LEU A 164 -11.50 1.78 -5.00
CA LEU A 164 -12.80 2.38 -4.66
C LEU A 164 -12.65 3.85 -4.25
N SER A 165 -11.59 4.21 -3.54
CA SER A 165 -11.34 5.59 -3.13
C SER A 165 -11.09 6.51 -4.33
N VAL A 166 -10.49 6.00 -5.41
CA VAL A 166 -10.37 6.71 -6.70
C VAL A 166 -11.76 7.04 -7.27
N ALA A 167 -12.66 6.06 -7.30
CA ALA A 167 -14.03 6.24 -7.78
C ALA A 167 -14.80 7.26 -6.91
N VAL A 168 -14.73 7.12 -5.59
CA VAL A 168 -15.34 8.05 -4.62
C VAL A 168 -14.80 9.47 -4.81
N HIS A 169 -13.49 9.63 -5.02
CA HIS A 169 -12.88 10.93 -5.26
C HIS A 169 -13.43 11.57 -6.55
N ALA A 170 -13.54 10.82 -7.65
CA ALA A 170 -14.11 11.31 -8.90
C ALA A 170 -15.58 11.74 -8.72
N CYS A 171 -16.41 10.94 -8.05
CA CYS A 171 -17.80 11.28 -7.76
C CYS A 171 -17.93 12.55 -6.90
N ARG A 172 -17.11 12.69 -5.85
CA ARG A 172 -17.10 13.89 -5.00
C ARG A 172 -16.70 15.13 -5.80
N ARG A 173 -15.70 15.03 -6.68
CA ARG A 173 -15.28 16.15 -7.56
C ARG A 173 -16.33 16.49 -8.61
N GLY A 174 -17.10 15.52 -9.08
CA GLY A 174 -18.23 15.72 -9.98
C GLY A 174 -19.47 16.28 -9.29
N ASN A 175 -19.47 16.42 -7.96
CA ASN A 175 -20.62 16.80 -7.15
C ASN A 175 -21.87 15.96 -7.48
N ILE A 176 -21.67 14.64 -7.64
CA ILE A 176 -22.73 13.70 -8.01
C ILE A 176 -23.77 13.66 -6.90
N SER A 177 -25.04 13.75 -7.30
CA SER A 177 -26.22 13.68 -6.44
C SER A 177 -27.24 12.69 -7.02
N PRO A 178 -28.31 12.32 -6.29
CA PRO A 178 -29.33 11.39 -6.78
C PRO A 178 -30.01 11.80 -8.09
N GLU A 179 -30.02 13.11 -8.43
CA GLU A 179 -30.62 13.62 -9.67
C GLU A 179 -29.61 13.73 -10.83
N THR A 180 -28.34 13.44 -10.57
CA THR A 180 -27.29 13.61 -11.57
C THR A 180 -27.31 12.45 -12.57
N ASN A 181 -27.52 12.77 -13.85
CA ASN A 181 -27.30 11.82 -14.94
C ASN A 181 -25.80 11.67 -15.18
N VAL A 182 -25.28 10.45 -15.06
CA VAL A 182 -23.85 10.14 -15.21
C VAL A 182 -23.64 9.26 -16.44
N LEU A 183 -22.73 9.69 -17.33
CA LEU A 183 -22.17 8.82 -18.37
C LEU A 183 -20.85 8.26 -17.88
N VAL A 184 -20.78 6.93 -17.76
CA VAL A 184 -19.57 6.20 -17.42
C VAL A 184 -19.02 5.55 -18.69
N MET A 185 -17.80 5.93 -19.11
CA MET A 185 -17.18 5.41 -20.33
C MET A 185 -16.08 4.39 -19.99
N GLY A 186 -16.35 3.11 -20.26
CA GLY A 186 -15.47 1.98 -19.98
C GLY A 186 -16.09 0.98 -19.02
N ALA A 187 -15.46 -0.20 -18.86
CA ALA A 187 -15.89 -1.24 -17.91
C ALA A 187 -14.67 -1.98 -17.31
N GLY A 188 -13.52 -1.30 -17.22
CA GLY A 188 -12.34 -1.80 -16.51
C GLY A 188 -12.50 -1.70 -14.99
N PRO A 189 -11.53 -2.19 -14.19
CA PRO A 189 -11.62 -2.23 -12.73
C PRO A 189 -11.95 -0.88 -12.07
N ILE A 190 -11.26 0.20 -12.47
CA ILE A 190 -11.55 1.58 -11.99
C ILE A 190 -12.99 1.98 -12.26
N VAL A 191 -13.51 1.58 -13.42
CA VAL A 191 -14.81 2.01 -13.91
C VAL A 191 -15.95 1.19 -13.31
N SER A 192 -15.70 -0.09 -13.06
CA SER A 192 -16.70 -1.02 -12.54
C SER A 192 -17.08 -0.76 -11.07
N LEU A 193 -16.23 -0.03 -10.33
CA LEU A 193 -16.47 0.37 -8.94
C LEU A 193 -17.43 1.57 -8.79
N HIS A 194 -17.95 2.12 -9.90
CA HIS A 194 -18.95 3.18 -9.91
C HIS A 194 -20.41 2.68 -9.96
N TYR A 195 -20.62 1.36 -10.00
CA TYR A 195 -21.95 0.73 -10.08
C TYR A 195 -22.45 0.24 -8.72
#